data_AF-A0A2V7VWZ1-F1
#
_entry.id   AF-A0A2V7VWZ1-F1
#
_cell.length_a   1.000
_cell.length_b   1.000
_cell.length_c   1.000
_cell.angle_alpha   90.00
_cell.angle_beta   90.00
_cell.angle_gamma   90.00
#
_symmetry.space_group_name_H-M   'P 1'
#
loop_
_entity.id
_entity.type
_entity.pdbx_description
1 polymer ?
#
loop_
_entity_poly.entity_id
_entity_poly.type
_entity_poly.pdbx_seq_one_letter_code
_entity_poly.pdbx_strand_id
1 'polypeptide(L)' 'MTILLNLLLGLVPALILGASIAAGVDDDAHHRRVFLLVYGLWALTLALWNWLESSHVAWIVVWAAFGLVALAMSYHQRR' A
#
# COMPACT_ATOMS: atom_id res chain seq x y z
N MET A 1 -16.51 -8.76 -4.34
CA MET A 1 -15.97 -8.48 -3.00
C MET A 1 -16.78 -7.38 -2.28
N THR A 2 -17.02 -7.46 -0.96
CA THR A 2 -17.71 -6.40 -0.20
C THR A 2 -16.78 -5.21 0.04
N ILE A 3 -17.33 -3.98 0.01
CA ILE A 3 -16.60 -2.71 0.20
C ILE A 3 -15.72 -2.74 1.46
N LEU A 4 -16.24 -3.33 2.54
CA LEU A 4 -15.56 -3.46 3.83
C LEU A 4 -14.23 -4.23 3.72
N LEU A 5 -14.20 -5.33 2.97
CA LEU A 5 -13.00 -6.16 2.81
C LEU A 5 -11.89 -5.41 2.08
N ASN A 6 -12.24 -4.65 1.04
CA ASN A 6 -11.29 -3.81 0.31
C ASN A 6 -10.66 -2.75 1.21
N LEU A 7 -11.50 -2.07 1.99
CA LEU A 7 -11.04 -1.08 2.96
C LEU A 7 -10.10 -1.71 3.98
N LEU A 8 -10.47 -2.84 4.59
CA LEU A 8 -9.63 -3.51 5.58
C LEU A 8 -8.28 -3.93 4.99
N LEU A 9 -8.27 -4.59 3.83
CA LEU A 9 -7.04 -5.12 3.24
C LEU A 9 -6.07 -4.03 2.78
N GLY A 10 -6.57 -2.86 2.38
CA GLY A 10 -5.71 -1.75 1.94
C GLY A 10 -5.37 -0.72 3.03
N LEU A 11 -6.28 -0.46 3.97
CA LEU A 11 -6.05 0.50 5.06
C LEU A 11 -5.24 -0.08 6.22
N VAL A 12 -5.39 -1.36 6.55
CA VAL A 12 -4.66 -1.95 7.69
C VAL A 12 -3.14 -1.77 7.54
N PRO A 13 -2.51 -2.08 6.39
CA PRO A 13 -1.08 -1.83 6.21
C PRO A 13 -0.72 -0.33 6.28
N ALA A 14 -1.57 0.55 5.75
CA ALA A 14 -1.34 1.99 5.81
C ALA A 14 -1.40 2.54 7.25
N LEU A 15 -2.32 2.01 8.06
CA LEU A 15 -2.45 2.35 9.48
C LEU A 15 -1.27 1.82 10.29
N ILE A 16 -0.75 0.62 9.97
CA ILE A 16 0.46 0.08 10.60
C ILE A 16 1.66 1.01 10.32
N LEU A 17 1.83 1.49 9.09
CA LEU A 17 2.88 2.46 8.75
C LEU A 17 2.69 3.79 9.47
N GLY A 18 1.45 4.30 9.50
CA GLY A 18 1.15 5.54 10.21
C GLY A 18 1.47 5.41 11.71
N ALA A 19 1.14 4.27 12.31
CA ALA A 19 1.42 3.97 13.70
C ALA A 19 2.93 3.78 13.96
N SER A 20 3.68 3.11 13.06
CA SER A 20 5.14 2.94 13.21
C SER A 20 5.88 4.28 13.20
N ILE A 21 5.49 5.17 12.27
CA ILE A 21 6.03 6.53 12.17
C ILE A 21 5.67 7.34 13.41
N ALA A 22 4.40 7.32 13.82
CA ALA A 22 3.93 8.07 15.00
C ALA A 22 4.59 7.60 16.31
N ALA A 23 4.90 6.30 16.41
CA ALA A 23 5.59 5.72 17.55
C ALA A 23 7.11 6.00 17.56
N GLY A 24 7.66 6.65 16.52
CA GLY A 24 9.10 6.90 16.39
C GLY A 24 9.93 5.62 16.24
N VAL A 25 9.29 4.49 15.94
CA VAL A 25 9.97 3.19 15.73
C VAL A 25 10.66 3.16 14.37
N ASP A 26 10.22 4.02 13.45
CA ASP A 26 10.63 4.08 12.04
C ASP A 26 11.66 5.20 11.77
N ASP A 27 12.60 5.42 12.71
CA ASP A 27 13.72 6.38 12.52
C ASP A 27 14.71 5.93 11.43
N ASP A 28 14.66 4.65 11.04
CA ASP A 28 15.48 4.10 9.99
C ASP A 28 14.86 4.32 8.60
N ALA A 29 15.50 5.16 7.79
CA ALA A 29 15.17 5.34 6.38
C ALA A 29 15.13 4.01 5.59
N HIS A 30 15.88 3.00 6.02
CA HIS A 30 15.87 1.65 5.45
C HIS A 30 14.56 0.90 5.74
N HIS A 31 14.07 0.93 6.98
CA HIS A 31 12.82 0.27 7.39
C HIS A 31 11.63 0.86 6.64
N ARG A 32 11.52 2.19 6.64
CA ARG A 32 10.50 2.91 5.88
C ARG A 32 10.51 2.55 4.39
N ARG A 33 11.69 2.40 3.79
CA ARG A 33 11.83 2.04 2.39
C ARG A 33 11.37 0.62 2.09
N VAL A 34 11.76 -0.36 2.92
CA VAL A 34 11.30 -1.75 2.79
C VAL A 34 9.78 -1.82 2.95
N PHE A 35 9.24 -1.09 3.93
CA PHE A 35 7.80 -1.03 4.15
C PHE A 35 7.07 -0.48 2.92
N LEU A 36 7.50 0.66 2.38
CA LEU A 36 6.89 1.26 1.18
C LEU A 36 6.93 0.31 -0.03
N LEU A 37 8.00 -0.48 -0.16
CA LEU A 37 8.12 -1.47 -1.22
C LEU A 37 7.11 -2.61 -1.03
N VAL A 38 7.03 -3.18 0.18
CA VAL A 38 6.08 -4.26 0.52
C VAL A 38 4.65 -3.77 0.38
N TYR A 39 4.34 -2.58 0.90
CA TYR A 39 3.03 -1.94 0.78
C TYR A 39 2.67 -1.67 -0.67
N GLY A 40 3.61 -1.16 -1.47
CA GLY A 40 3.39 -0.88 -2.88
C GLY A 40 3.06 -2.14 -3.68
N LEU A 41 3.80 -3.23 -3.44
CA LEU A 41 3.55 -4.52 -4.07
C LEU A 41 2.21 -5.13 -3.60
N TRP A 42 1.88 -4.99 -2.31
CA TRP A 42 0.62 -5.42 -1.74
C TRP A 42 -0.57 -4.70 -2.39
N ALA A 43 -0.52 -3.37 -2.49
CA ALA A 43 -1.57 -2.57 -3.10
C ALA A 43 -1.77 -2.92 -4.59
N LEU A 44 -0.68 -3.18 -5.33
CA LEU A 44 -0.79 -3.69 -6.71
C LEU A 44 -1.44 -5.08 -6.78
N THR A 45 -1.09 -5.97 -5.86
CA THR A 45 -1.72 -7.30 -5.75
C THR A 45 -3.22 -7.16 -5.46
N LEU A 46 -3.60 -6.22 -4.58
CA LEU A 46 -4.99 -5.93 -4.27
C LEU A 46 -5.74 -5.35 -5.48
N ALA A 47 -5.09 -4.50 -6.28
CA ALA A 47 -5.65 -3.99 -7.53
C ALA A 47 -5.89 -5.13 -8.55
N LEU A 48 -4.91 -6.02 -8.71
CA LEU A 48 -5.00 -7.21 -9.55
C LEU A 48 -6.11 -8.17 -9.08
N TRP A 49 -6.21 -8.39 -7.78
CA TRP A 49 -7.27 -9.20 -7.21
C TRP A 49 -8.66 -8.62 -7.50
N ASN A 50 -8.82 -7.31 -7.32
CA ASN A 50 -10.05 -6.60 -7.68
C ASN A 50 -10.37 -6.69 -9.18
N TRP A 51 -9.34 -6.70 -10.02
CA TRP A 51 -9.48 -6.91 -11.46
C TRP A 51 -9.98 -8.32 -11.79
N LEU A 52 -9.38 -9.36 -11.19
CA LEU A 52 -9.78 -10.76 -11.37
C LEU A 52 -11.22 -11.01 -10.92
N GLU A 53 -11.62 -10.41 -9.81
CA GLU A 53 -12.97 -10.48 -9.27
C GLU A 53 -13.98 -9.61 -10.02
N SER A 54 -13.57 -8.92 -11.11
CA SER A 54 -14.41 -7.96 -11.86
C SER A 54 -15.13 -6.96 -10.93
N SER A 55 -14.47 -6.58 -9.84
CA SER A 55 -15.00 -5.64 -8.86
C SER A 55 -14.97 -4.21 -9.40
N HIS A 56 -15.54 -3.26 -8.65
CA HIS A 56 -15.70 -1.88 -9.12
C HIS A 56 -14.35 -1.29 -9.56
N VAL A 57 -14.31 -0.76 -10.78
CA VAL A 57 -13.11 -0.18 -11.42
C VAL A 57 -12.44 0.87 -10.53
N ALA A 58 -13.22 1.60 -9.73
CA ALA A 58 -12.71 2.55 -8.74
C ALA A 58 -11.67 1.94 -7.80
N TRP A 59 -11.89 0.71 -7.29
CA TRP A 59 -10.95 0.07 -6.37
C TRP A 59 -9.65 -0.34 -7.04
N ILE A 60 -9.73 -0.77 -8.30
CA ILE A 60 -8.56 -1.12 -9.10
C ILE A 60 -7.68 0.12 -9.27
N VAL A 61 -8.28 1.25 -9.67
CA VAL A 61 -7.56 2.50 -9.90
C VAL A 61 -6.95 3.03 -8.59
N VAL A 62 -7.72 3.03 -7.49
CA VAL A 62 -7.25 3.48 -6.18
C VAL A 62 -6.03 2.67 -5.73
N TRP A 63 -6.11 1.34 -5.72
CA TRP A 63 -5.02 0.50 -5.24
C TRP A 63 -3.82 0.48 -6.18
N ALA A 64 -4.05 0.56 -7.50
CA ALA A 64 -2.97 0.71 -8.46
C ALA A 64 -2.21 2.03 -8.25
N ALA A 65 -2.91 3.15 -8.06
CA ALA A 65 -2.31 4.44 -7.80
C ALA A 65 -1.51 4.44 -6.49
N PHE A 66 -2.08 3.94 -5.39
CA PHE A 66 -1.37 3.81 -4.11
C PHE A 66 -0.12 2.92 -4.24
N GLY A 67 -0.24 1.79 -4.94
CA GLY A 67 0.87 0.87 -5.17
C GLY A 67 2.03 1.51 -5.92
N LEU A 68 1.72 2.21 -7.02
CA LEU A 68 2.71 2.92 -7.82
C LEU A 68 3.38 4.06 -7.06
N VAL A 69 2.60 4.85 -6.30
CA VAL A 69 3.15 5.95 -5.49
C VAL A 69 4.09 5.42 -4.41
N ALA A 70 3.70 4.37 -3.70
CA ALA A 70 4.54 3.77 -2.66
C ALA A 70 5.85 3.19 -3.23
N LEU A 71 5.77 2.50 -4.38
CA LEU A 71 6.95 2.00 -5.07
C LEU A 71 7.86 3.14 -5.55
N ALA A 72 7.29 4.20 -6.13
CA ALA A 72 8.05 5.38 -6.57
C ALA A 72 8.76 6.07 -5.41
N MET A 73 8.09 6.23 -4.26
CA MET A 73 8.71 6.76 -3.04
C MET A 73 9.83 5.86 -2.53
N SER A 74 9.61 4.53 -2.52
CA SER A 74 10.65 3.56 -2.10
C SER A 74 11.89 3.59 -3.01
N TYR A 75 11.70 3.88 -4.30
CA TYR A 75 12.79 4.03 -5.26
C TYR A 75 13.53 5.35 -5.06
N HIS A 76 12.80 6.45 -4.87
CA HIS A 76 13.39 7.77 -4.64
C HIS A 76 14.23 7.82 -3.36
N GLN A 77 13.77 7.18 -2.28
CA GLN A 77 14.56 7.03 -1.04
C GLN A 77 15.85 6.21 -1.18
N ARG A 78 16.10 5.56 -2.33
CA ARG A 78 17.34 4.82 -2.58
C ARG A 78 18.48 5.69 -3.13
N ARG A 79 18.15 6.83 -3.73
CA ARG A 79 19.14 7.78 -4.27
C ARG A 79 19.54 8.78 -3.21
#